data_AF-A0A949B1T0-F1
#
_entry.id   AF-A0A949B1T0-F1
#
_cell.length_a   1.000
_cell.length_b   1.000
_cell.length_c   1.000
_cell.angle_alpha   90.00
_cell.angle_beta   90.00
_cell.angle_gamma   90.00
#
_symmetry.space_group_name_H-M   'P 1'
#
loop_
_entity.id
_entity.type
_entity.pdbx_description
1 polymer ?
#
loop_
_entity_poly.entity_id
_entity_poly.type
_entity_poly.pdbx_seq_one_letter_code
_entity_poly.pdbx_strand_id
1 'polypeptide(L)' 'YTKKIADAVRFEVITKSGREDEEILKFAKEEKVDIIVVGTHGRTGIEHVFFGSVAEKVLRHSPFPLFVIPCRKKLEWP' A
#
# COMPACT_ATOMS: atom_id res chain seq x y z
N TYR A 1 10.16 13.00 -8.91
CA TYR A 1 9.29 13.38 -7.78
C TYR A 1 9.84 13.00 -6.42
N THR A 2 10.58 11.90 -6.30
CA THR A 2 11.21 11.45 -5.03
C THR A 2 12.10 12.49 -4.35
N LYS A 3 12.86 13.32 -5.10
CA LYS A 3 13.71 14.38 -4.51
C LYS A 3 12.95 15.42 -3.67
N LYS A 4 11.76 15.87 -4.11
CA LYS A 4 11.01 16.95 -3.40
C LYS A 4 10.35 16.48 -2.10
N ILE A 5 10.05 15.19 -1.98
CA ILE A 5 9.42 14.62 -0.78
C ILE A 5 10.50 14.22 0.22
N ALA A 6 11.63 13.71 -0.25
CA ALA A 6 12.75 13.30 0.61
C ALA A 6 13.26 14.43 1.51
N ASP A 7 13.24 15.67 1.03
CA ASP A 7 13.67 16.84 1.83
C ASP A 7 12.58 17.33 2.81
N ALA A 8 11.32 16.91 2.62
CA ALA A 8 10.16 17.41 3.37
C ALA A 8 9.68 16.45 4.47
N VAL A 9 10.02 15.16 4.39
CA VAL A 9 9.58 14.14 5.36
C VAL A 9 10.70 13.14 5.66
N ARG A 10 10.74 12.68 6.91
CA ARG A 10 11.56 11.52 7.28
C ARG A 10 10.87 10.26 6.75
N PHE A 11 11.64 9.42 6.07
CA PHE A 11 11.16 8.15 5.56
C PHE A 11 12.22 7.07 5.74
N GLU A 12 11.77 5.83 5.84
CA GLU A 12 12.61 4.65 5.84
C GLU A 12 12.13 3.70 4.73
N VAL A 13 13.07 3.05 4.05
CA VAL A 13 12.78 2.07 3.00
C VAL A 13 13.15 0.69 3.51
N ILE A 14 12.17 -0.20 3.54
CA ILE A 14 12.30 -1.53 4.13
C ILE A 14 11.88 -2.57 3.10
N THR A 15 12.69 -3.62 2.97
CA THR A 15 12.42 -4.76 2.09
C THR A 15 12.33 -6.01 2.95
N LYS A 16 11.28 -6.80 2.75
CA LYS A 16 11.06 -8.08 3.42
C LYS A 16 10.76 -9.16 2.36
N SER A 17 11.00 -10.41 2.72
CA SER A 17 10.70 -11.58 1.88
C SER A 17 9.77 -12.50 2.64
N GLY A 18 8.72 -12.98 1.98
CA GLY A 18 7.69 -13.80 2.61
C GLY A 18 6.34 -13.60 1.93
N ARG A 19 5.27 -14.06 2.58
CA ARG A 19 3.89 -13.82 2.13
C ARG A 19 3.55 -12.35 2.38
N GLU A 20 3.19 -11.62 1.34
CA GLU A 20 3.22 -10.15 1.33
C GLU A 20 2.28 -9.55 2.38
N ASP A 21 1.07 -10.07 2.51
CA ASP A 21 0.09 -9.59 3.48
C ASP A 21 0.50 -9.90 4.93
N GLU A 22 1.14 -11.04 5.17
CA GLU A 22 1.64 -11.37 6.51
C GLU A 22 2.80 -10.46 6.92
N GLU A 23 3.78 -10.27 6.04
CA GLU A 23 4.94 -9.45 6.36
C GLU A 23 4.56 -7.97 6.55
N ILE A 24 3.61 -7.45 5.76
CA ILE A 24 3.07 -6.09 5.96
C ILE A 24 2.41 -5.97 7.34
N LEU A 25 1.53 -6.90 7.70
CA LEU A 25 0.80 -6.83 8.98
C LEU A 25 1.68 -7.09 10.19
N LYS A 26 2.64 -8.00 10.06
CA LYS A 26 3.65 -8.28 11.09
C LYS A 26 4.50 -7.04 11.32
N PHE A 27 5.03 -6.43 10.26
CA PHE A 27 5.80 -5.19 10.36
C PHE A 27 4.99 -4.05 10.98
N ALA A 28 3.76 -3.84 10.53
CA ALA A 28 2.84 -2.84 11.08
C ALA A 28 2.64 -3.01 12.60
N LYS A 29 2.55 -4.26 13.06
CA LYS A 29 2.43 -4.60 14.49
C LYS A 29 3.72 -4.39 15.27
N GLU A 30 4.86 -4.80 14.73
CA GLU A 30 6.17 -4.65 15.36
C GLU A 30 6.52 -3.17 15.53
N GLU A 31 6.30 -2.35 14.51
CA GLU A 31 6.57 -0.91 14.50
C GLU A 31 5.44 -0.05 15.07
N LYS A 32 4.30 -0.67 15.45
CA LYS A 32 3.13 0.01 16.01
C LYS A 32 2.65 1.20 15.17
N VAL A 33 2.47 0.96 13.87
CA VAL A 33 2.01 1.99 12.94
C VAL A 33 0.58 2.43 13.23
N ASP A 34 0.26 3.71 13.02
CA ASP A 34 -1.09 4.24 13.21
C ASP A 34 -2.03 3.92 12.02
N ILE A 35 -1.47 3.85 10.81
CA ILE A 35 -2.23 3.64 9.56
C ILE A 35 -1.37 2.96 8.50
N ILE A 36 -2.00 2.10 7.69
CA ILE A 36 -1.38 1.49 6.51
C ILE A 36 -1.95 2.17 5.26
N VAL A 37 -1.07 2.69 4.39
CA VAL A 37 -1.46 3.30 3.11
C VAL A 37 -1.06 2.39 1.96
N VAL A 38 -2.01 2.02 1.10
CA VAL A 38 -1.76 1.12 -0.03
C VAL A 38 -2.28 1.72 -1.33
N GLY A 39 -1.42 1.77 -2.35
CA GLY A 39 -1.83 2.12 -3.71
C GLY A 39 -2.36 0.90 -4.46
N THR A 40 -3.49 1.03 -5.16
CA THR A 40 -4.06 -0.04 -5.99
C THR A 40 -4.03 0.32 -7.47
N HIS A 41 -3.70 -0.63 -8.34
CA HIS A 41 -3.70 -0.40 -9.78
C HIS A 41 -5.14 -0.60 -10.31
N GLY A 42 -5.84 0.52 -10.55
CA GLY A 42 -7.23 0.55 -11.00
C GLY A 42 -7.40 0.15 -12.48
N ARG A 43 -7.00 -1.07 -12.86
CA ARG A 43 -7.39 -1.64 -14.16
C ARG A 43 -8.84 -2.11 -14.04
N THR A 44 -9.76 -1.34 -14.63
CA THR A 44 -11.15 -1.73 -14.99
C THR A 44 -11.98 -2.39 -13.89
N GLY A 45 -12.86 -1.61 -13.24
CA GLY A 45 -13.97 -2.15 -12.46
C GLY A 45 -13.58 -2.59 -11.05
N ILE A 46 -13.91 -1.74 -10.07
CA ILE A 46 -13.88 -2.07 -8.63
C ILE A 46 -14.72 -3.33 -8.33
N GLU A 47 -15.65 -3.70 -9.22
CA GLU A 47 -16.57 -4.83 -9.05
C GLU A 47 -15.95 -6.21 -9.32
N HIS A 48 -14.78 -6.34 -9.97
CA HIS A 48 -14.24 -7.66 -10.34
C HIS A 48 -12.74 -7.90 -10.09
N VAL A 49 -11.95 -6.92 -9.62
CA VAL A 49 -10.47 -7.04 -9.57
C VAL A 49 -9.89 -7.23 -8.15
N PHE A 50 -10.71 -7.14 -7.11
CA PHE A 50 -10.24 -7.36 -5.73
C PHE A 50 -10.16 -8.83 -5.29
N PHE A 51 -10.42 -9.81 -6.15
CA PHE A 51 -10.21 -11.22 -5.80
C PHE A 51 -8.71 -11.56 -5.68
N GLY A 52 -8.15 -11.49 -4.47
CA GLY A 52 -6.83 -12.04 -4.14
C GLY A 52 -5.64 -11.08 -4.28
N SER A 53 -5.86 -9.77 -4.44
CA SER A 53 -4.78 -8.78 -4.49
C SER A 53 -4.11 -8.60 -3.12
N VAL A 54 -2.85 -8.14 -3.08
CA VAL A 54 -2.15 -7.84 -1.81
C VAL A 54 -2.95 -6.84 -0.98
N ALA A 55 -3.47 -5.78 -1.61
CA ALA A 55 -4.28 -4.77 -0.92
C ALA A 55 -5.56 -5.36 -0.31
N GLU A 56 -6.24 -6.28 -1.00
CA GLU A 56 -7.43 -6.97 -0.48
C GLU A 56 -7.08 -7.89 0.69
N LYS A 57 -6.01 -8.69 0.57
CA LYS A 57 -5.55 -9.56 1.65
C LYS A 57 -5.16 -8.78 2.91
N VAL A 58 -4.45 -7.66 2.75
CA VAL A 58 -4.11 -6.78 3.87
C VAL A 58 -5.38 -6.17 4.45
N LEU A 59 -6.29 -5.64 3.64
CA LEU A 59 -7.57 -5.09 4.12
C LEU A 59 -8.40 -6.11 4.90
N ARG A 60 -8.46 -7.36 4.42
CA ARG A 60 -9.24 -8.44 5.04
C ARG A 60 -8.69 -8.86 6.40
N HIS A 61 -7.36 -8.87 6.57
CA HIS A 61 -6.70 -9.39 7.77
C HIS A 61 -6.16 -8.32 8.72
N SER A 62 -6.18 -7.05 8.32
CA SER A 62 -5.58 -5.95 9.10
C SER A 62 -6.41 -5.61 10.34
N PRO A 63 -5.78 -5.56 11.54
CA PRO A 63 -6.36 -4.88 12.69
C PRO A 63 -6.12 -3.35 12.68
N PHE A 64 -5.35 -2.84 11.72
CA PHE A 64 -5.00 -1.42 11.57
C PHE A 64 -5.92 -0.72 10.56
N PRO A 65 -6.18 0.59 10.75
CA PRO A 65 -6.81 1.41 9.72
C PRO A 65 -6.05 1.34 8.39
N LEU A 66 -6.78 1.19 7.29
CA LEU A 66 -6.22 1.19 5.93
C LEU A 66 -6.74 2.38 5.12
N PHE A 67 -5.82 3.06 4.44
CA PHE A 67 -6.14 4.06 3.43
C PHE A 67 -5.74 3.56 2.04
N VAL A 68 -6.76 3.24 1.24
CA VAL A 68 -6.57 2.65 -0.11
C VAL A 68 -6.70 3.75 -1.15
N ILE A 69 -5.62 3.97 -1.91
CA ILE A 69 -5.55 5.01 -2.94
C ILE A 69 -5.65 4.35 -4.32
N PRO A 70 -6.77 4.50 -5.05
CA PRO A 70 -6.88 3.99 -6.41
C PRO A 70 -6.00 4.80 -7.36
N CYS A 71 -5.12 4.12 -8.08
CA CYS A 71 -4.30 4.73 -9.13
C CYS A 71 -5.17 4.98 -10.38
N ARG A 72 -5.67 6.20 -10.54
CA ARG A 72 -6.29 6.66 -11.79
C ARG A 72 -5.20 6.90 -12.84
N LYS A 73 -5.25 6.19 -13.98
CA LYS A 73 -4.44 6.58 -15.15
C LYS A 73 -4.94 7.91 -15.71
N LYS A 74 -4.13 8.97 -15.62
CA LYS A 74 -3.41 9.60 -16.74
C LYS A 74 -2.52 10.72 -16.19
N LEU A 75 -1.22 10.44 -16.09
CA LEU A 75 -0.20 11.46 -16.32
C LEU A 75 0.44 11.01 -17.63
N GLU A 76 0.07 11.68 -18.73
CA GLU A 76 0.82 11.55 -19.97
C GLU A 76 2.20 12.15 -19.69
N TRP A 77 3.20 11.29 -19.72
CA TRP A 77 4.58 11.66 -19.52
C TRP A 77 5.15 12.14 -20.87
N PRO A 78 5.81 13.30 -20.96
CA PRO A 78 6.55 13.70 -22.16
C PRO A 78 7.80 12.86 -22.40
#